data_AF-A0A292E0P6-F1
#
_entry.id   AF-A0A292E0P6-F1
#
_cell.length_a   1.000
_cell.length_b   1.000
_cell.length_c   1.000
_cell.angle_alpha   90.00
_cell.angle_beta   90.00
_cell.angle_gamma   90.00
#
_symmetry.space_group_name_H-M   'P 1'
#
loop_
_entity.id
_entity.type
_entity.pdbx_description
1 polymer ?
#
loop_
_entity_poly.entity_id
_entity_poly.type
_entity_poly.pdbx_seq_one_letter_code
_entity_poly.pdbx_strand_id
1 'polypeptide(L)'
;MARQTLEERNAKQRERQQRLRDRHRAERRPDRDDVARAMLFWTITSYFDQGRQDWIEELGDAIVGVLVDQGFDERAADEVFDDLVDRYARDDRPSRSKPHLRG
;
A
#
# COMPACT_ATOMS: atom_id res chain seq x y z
N MET A 1 35.86 10.96 -24.01
CA MET A 1 34.95 11.39 -22.92
C MET A 1 35.29 10.59 -21.68
N ALA A 2 35.77 11.22 -20.61
CA ALA A 2 36.09 10.51 -19.36
C ALA A 2 34.83 9.80 -18.83
N ARG A 3 34.98 8.54 -18.41
CA ARG A 3 33.87 7.74 -17.88
C ARG A 3 33.41 8.37 -16.57
N GLN A 4 32.12 8.70 -16.47
CA GLN A 4 31.54 9.27 -15.25
C GLN A 4 31.83 8.39 -14.04
N THR A 5 32.14 9.02 -12.92
CA THR A 5 32.40 8.31 -11.67
C THR A 5 31.10 7.64 -11.17
N LEU A 6 31.21 6.70 -10.22
CA LEU A 6 30.02 6.09 -9.61
C LEU A 6 29.16 7.14 -8.88
N GLU A 7 29.81 8.10 -8.23
CA GLU A 7 29.13 9.18 -7.48
C GLU A 7 28.34 10.10 -8.40
N GLU A 8 28.91 10.51 -9.54
CA GLU A 8 28.21 11.33 -10.53
C GLU A 8 26.98 10.63 -11.11
N ARG A 9 27.08 9.31 -11.34
CA ARG A 9 25.95 8.49 -11.81
C ARG A 9 24.86 8.36 -10.76
N ASN A 10 25.24 8.10 -9.50
CA ASN A 10 24.30 8.01 -8.38
C ASN A 10 23.59 9.34 -8.11
N ALA A 11 24.31 10.47 -8.17
CA ALA A 11 23.74 11.80 -8.01
C ALA A 11 22.69 12.11 -9.09
N LYS A 12 23.01 11.85 -10.37
CA LYS A 12 22.07 12.01 -11.49
C LYS A 12 20.85 11.11 -11.37
N GLN A 13 21.04 9.88 -10.89
CA GLN A 13 19.93 8.95 -10.66
C GLN A 13 19.01 9.45 -9.53
N ARG A 14 19.57 9.94 -8.43
CA ARG A 14 18.80 10.54 -7.33
C ARG A 14 18.00 11.74 -7.81
N GLU A 15 18.61 12.65 -8.57
CA GLU A 15 17.94 13.82 -9.12
C GLU A 15 16.79 13.44 -10.06
N ARG A 16 17.00 12.48 -10.97
CA ARG A 16 15.93 11.94 -11.83
C ARG A 16 14.77 11.37 -11.01
N GLN A 17 15.07 10.56 -10.01
CA GLN A 17 14.06 9.96 -9.15
C GLN A 17 13.29 11.02 -8.35
N GLN A 18 13.97 12.06 -7.87
CA GLN A 18 13.33 13.16 -7.16
C GLN A 18 12.35 13.92 -8.07
N ARG A 19 12.78 14.30 -9.28
CA ARG A 19 11.91 14.98 -10.26
C ARG A 19 10.67 14.16 -10.62
N LEU A 20 10.82 12.84 -10.75
CA LEU A 20 9.68 11.94 -10.99
C LEU A 20 8.70 11.92 -9.81
N ARG A 21 9.21 11.85 -8.58
CA ARG A 21 8.37 11.91 -7.36
C ARG A 21 7.65 13.25 -7.24
N ASP A 22 8.34 14.36 -7.52
CA ASP A 22 7.74 15.70 -7.45
C ASP A 22 6.65 15.90 -8.50
N ARG A 23 6.88 15.41 -9.72
CA ARG A 23 5.84 15.40 -10.75
C ARG A 23 4.63 14.57 -10.33
N HIS A 24 4.83 13.36 -9.82
CA HIS A 24 3.72 12.52 -9.34
C HIS A 24 2.93 13.19 -8.20
N ARG A 25 3.61 13.90 -7.29
CA ARG A 25 2.95 14.67 -6.22
C ARG A 25 2.13 15.82 -6.80
N ALA A 26 2.68 16.58 -7.74
CA ALA A 26 1.98 17.69 -8.40
C ALA A 26 0.76 17.20 -9.19
N GLU A 27 0.88 16.06 -9.87
CA GLU A 27 -0.21 15.39 -10.59
C GLU A 27 -1.22 14.70 -9.65
N ARG A 28 -0.96 14.67 -8.33
CA ARG A 28 -1.74 13.92 -7.32
C ARG A 28 -1.98 12.47 -7.74
N ARG A 29 -1.02 11.89 -8.45
CA ARG A 29 -1.13 10.56 -9.04
C ARG A 29 -0.99 9.49 -7.95
N PRO A 30 -1.96 8.57 -7.79
CA PRO A 30 -1.82 7.45 -6.86
C PRO A 30 -0.74 6.48 -7.35
N ASP A 31 -0.01 5.90 -6.41
CA ASP A 31 0.89 4.78 -6.67
C ASP A 31 0.15 3.42 -6.55
N ARG A 32 0.82 2.31 -6.88
CA ARG A 32 0.23 0.96 -6.79
C ARG A 32 -0.29 0.65 -5.39
N ASP A 33 0.46 1.11 -4.39
CA ASP A 33 0.23 0.85 -2.99
C ASP A 33 -0.95 1.70 -2.45
N ASP A 34 -1.15 2.91 -2.98
CA ASP A 34 -2.37 3.70 -2.76
C ASP A 34 -3.61 2.98 -3.27
N VAL A 35 -3.55 2.41 -4.48
CA VAL A 35 -4.67 1.66 -5.07
C VAL A 35 -4.95 0.39 -4.25
N ALA A 36 -3.91 -0.36 -3.88
CA ALA A 36 -4.05 -1.56 -3.06
C ALA A 36 -4.71 -1.25 -1.70
N ARG A 37 -4.26 -0.19 -1.01
CA ARG A 37 -4.87 0.24 0.26
C ARG A 37 -6.33 0.66 0.09
N ALA A 38 -6.64 1.44 -0.95
CA ALA A 38 -8.01 1.87 -1.20
C ALA A 38 -8.94 0.68 -1.49
N MET A 39 -8.46 -0.29 -2.27
CA MET A 39 -9.20 -1.51 -2.59
C MET A 39 -9.44 -2.37 -1.36
N LEU A 40 -8.41 -2.59 -0.53
CA LEU A 40 -8.53 -3.38 0.70
C LEU A 40 -9.52 -2.74 1.68
N PHE A 41 -9.38 -1.44 1.94
CA PHE A 41 -10.30 -0.69 2.78
C PHE A 41 -11.74 -0.81 2.29
N TRP A 42 -11.98 -0.49 1.00
CA TRP A 42 -13.32 -0.55 0.43
C TRP A 42 -13.92 -1.95 0.52
N THR A 43 -13.12 -3.00 0.31
CA THR A 43 -13.61 -4.39 0.37
C THR A 43 -14.03 -4.77 1.78
N ILE A 44 -13.17 -4.51 2.78
CA ILE A 44 -13.44 -4.82 4.18
C ILE A 44 -14.68 -4.05 4.68
N THR A 45 -14.73 -2.73 4.46
CA THR A 45 -15.87 -1.92 4.91
C THR A 45 -17.17 -2.34 4.20
N SER A 46 -17.11 -2.65 2.91
CA SER A 46 -18.28 -3.14 2.18
C SER A 46 -18.82 -4.47 2.71
N TYR A 47 -17.95 -5.38 3.16
CA TYR A 47 -18.37 -6.64 3.76
C TYR A 47 -18.95 -6.45 5.16
N PHE A 48 -18.40 -5.52 5.96
CA PHE A 48 -19.02 -5.11 7.22
C PHE A 48 -20.42 -4.54 7.02
N ASP A 49 -20.59 -3.61 6.07
CA ASP A 49 -21.89 -2.98 5.76
C ASP A 49 -22.94 -4.00 5.28
N GLN A 50 -22.50 -5.07 4.64
CA GLN A 50 -23.36 -6.17 4.17
C GLN A 50 -23.61 -7.25 5.23
N GLY A 51 -22.96 -7.19 6.40
CA GLY A 51 -23.03 -8.23 7.42
C GLY A 51 -22.45 -9.57 6.95
N ARG A 52 -21.37 -9.54 6.15
CA ARG A 52 -20.71 -10.69 5.54
C ARG A 52 -19.31 -10.90 6.12
N GLN A 53 -19.22 -11.04 7.44
CA GLN A 53 -17.94 -11.22 8.12
C GLN A 53 -17.25 -12.53 7.73
N ASP A 54 -18.01 -13.56 7.39
CA ASP A 54 -17.51 -14.82 6.80
C ASP A 54 -16.69 -14.58 5.52
N TRP A 55 -17.03 -13.56 4.73
CA TRP A 55 -16.29 -13.20 3.51
C TRP A 55 -14.98 -12.47 3.80
N ILE A 56 -14.84 -11.88 4.99
CA ILE A 56 -13.58 -11.27 5.43
C ILE A 56 -12.59 -12.36 5.82
N GLU A 57 -13.05 -13.44 6.46
CA GLU A 57 -12.24 -14.62 6.77
C GLU A 57 -11.71 -15.27 5.47
N GLU A 58 -12.58 -15.54 4.49
CA GLU A 58 -12.16 -16.09 3.19
C GLU A 58 -11.16 -15.18 2.44
N LEU A 59 -11.36 -13.86 2.55
CA LEU A 59 -10.43 -12.88 1.97
C LEU A 59 -9.06 -12.92 2.68
N GLY A 60 -9.07 -13.07 4.01
CA GLY A 60 -7.88 -13.22 4.84
C GLY A 60 -7.07 -14.43 4.41
N ASP A 61 -7.69 -15.61 4.38
CA ASP A 61 -7.08 -16.86 3.94
C ASP A 61 -6.43 -16.74 2.56
N ALA A 62 -7.14 -16.12 1.60
CA ALA A 62 -6.64 -15.92 0.25
C ALA A 62 -5.41 -14.98 0.20
N ILE A 63 -5.43 -13.88 0.96
CA ILE A 63 -4.32 -12.92 0.99
C ILE A 63 -3.12 -13.52 1.72
N VAL A 64 -3.34 -14.18 2.85
CA VAL A 64 -2.29 -14.88 3.61
C VAL A 64 -1.63 -15.94 2.75
N GLY A 65 -2.41 -16.75 2.01
CA GLY A 65 -1.87 -17.72 1.06
C GLY A 65 -0.94 -17.10 0.01
N VAL A 66 -1.35 -15.97 -0.60
CA VAL A 66 -0.52 -15.23 -1.57
C VAL A 66 0.77 -14.69 -0.94
N LEU A 67 0.77 -14.33 0.34
CA LEU A 67 1.96 -13.87 1.07
C LEU A 67 2.87 -15.04 1.43
N VAL A 68 2.31 -16.16 1.88
CA VAL A 68 3.07 -17.39 2.17
C VAL A 68 3.76 -17.91 0.91
N ASP A 69 3.10 -17.87 -0.25
CA ASP A 69 3.71 -18.23 -1.54
C ASP A 69 4.91 -17.35 -1.93
N GLN A 70 4.98 -16.12 -1.40
CA GLN A 70 6.13 -15.23 -1.57
C GLN A 70 7.24 -15.48 -0.53
N GLY A 71 7.01 -16.37 0.42
CA GLY A 71 7.94 -16.74 1.49
C GLY A 71 7.77 -15.92 2.78
N PHE A 72 6.64 -15.24 2.97
CA PHE A 72 6.31 -14.63 4.26
C PHE A 72 5.86 -15.67 5.28
N ASP A 73 6.07 -15.37 6.57
CA ASP A 73 5.56 -16.21 7.66
C ASP A 73 4.03 -16.09 7.73
N GLU A 74 3.36 -17.25 7.77
CA GLU A 74 1.89 -17.35 7.74
C GLU A 74 1.24 -16.62 8.91
N ARG A 75 1.74 -16.85 10.14
CA ARG A 75 1.18 -16.25 11.35
C ARG A 75 1.38 -14.74 11.35
N ALA A 76 2.57 -14.29 10.97
CA ALA A 76 2.84 -12.86 10.87
C ALA A 76 1.98 -12.19 9.78
N ALA A 77 1.70 -12.87 8.68
CA ALA A 77 0.81 -12.35 7.63
C ALA A 77 -0.65 -12.26 8.12
N ASP A 78 -1.12 -13.29 8.82
CA ASP A 78 -2.45 -13.36 9.43
C ASP A 78 -2.66 -12.25 10.48
N GLU A 79 -1.73 -12.11 11.44
CA GLU A 79 -1.76 -11.05 12.46
C GLU A 79 -1.82 -9.64 11.84
N VAL A 80 -1.07 -9.42 10.75
CA VAL A 80 -1.08 -8.12 10.04
C VAL A 80 -2.40 -7.89 9.31
N PHE A 81 -3.02 -8.93 8.76
CA PHE A 81 -4.32 -8.83 8.12
C PHE A 81 -5.42 -8.52 9.14
N ASP A 82 -5.45 -9.23 10.26
CA ASP A 82 -6.39 -9.01 11.36
C ASP A 82 -6.28 -7.58 11.90
N ASP A 83 -5.06 -7.09 12.15
CA ASP A 83 -4.81 -5.70 12.57
C ASP A 83 -5.35 -4.67 11.56
N LEU A 84 -5.34 -4.99 10.26
CA LEU A 84 -5.90 -4.13 9.22
C LEU A 84 -7.43 -4.16 9.21
N VAL A 85 -8.03 -5.34 9.37
CA VAL A 85 -9.49 -5.50 9.50
C VAL A 85 -9.99 -4.70 10.70
N ASP A 86 -9.36 -4.87 11.86
CA ASP A 86 -9.70 -4.19 13.10
C ASP A 86 -9.60 -2.67 12.98
N ARG A 87 -8.57 -2.19 12.29
CA ARG A 87 -8.41 -0.76 12.00
C ARG A 87 -9.54 -0.24 11.11
N TYR A 88 -9.83 -0.93 10.02
CA TYR A 88 -10.82 -0.48 9.04
C TYR A 88 -12.26 -0.64 9.50
N ALA A 89 -12.53 -1.54 10.44
CA ALA A 89 -13.82 -1.62 11.13
C ALA A 89 -14.09 -0.39 12.02
N ARG A 90 -13.04 0.30 12.49
CA ARG A 90 -13.13 1.41 13.46
C ARG A 90 -12.95 2.79 12.82
N ASP A 91 -12.18 2.88 11.73
CA ASP A 91 -11.78 4.14 11.09
C ASP A 91 -12.53 4.39 9.77
N ASP A 92 -12.98 5.63 9.53
CA ASP A 92 -13.60 6.04 8.25
C ASP A 92 -12.60 6.24 7.10
N ARG A 93 -11.35 5.75 7.20
CA ARG A 93 -10.32 5.99 6.16
C ARG A 93 -9.25 4.89 6.03
N PRO A 94 -8.78 4.61 4.79
CA PRO A 94 -7.77 3.58 4.51
C PRO A 94 -6.38 3.87 5.08
N SER A 95 -6.02 5.14 5.27
CA SER A 95 -4.71 5.56 5.80
C SER A 95 -4.69 7.05 6.16
N ARG A 96 -3.60 7.48 6.82
CA ARG A 96 -3.33 8.89 7.10
C ARG A 96 -3.09 9.65 5.78
N SER A 97 -3.95 10.61 5.46
CA SER A 97 -3.87 11.39 4.21
C SER A 97 -2.48 11.99 3.99
N LYS A 98 -1.89 11.72 2.82
CA LYS A 98 -0.57 12.23 2.41
C LYS A 98 -0.55 13.77 2.53
N PRO A 99 0.49 14.39 3.10
CA PRO A 99 0.51 15.84 3.34
C PRO A 99 0.27 16.69 2.08
N HIS A 100 0.79 16.26 0.93
CA HIS A 100 0.59 16.95 -0.36
C HIS A 100 -0.81 16.81 -0.95
N LEU A 101 -1.70 16.01 -0.33
CA LEU A 101 -3.11 15.92 -0.69
C LEU A 101 -4.00 16.78 0.23
N ARG A 102 -3.43 17.37 1.29
CA ARG A 102 -4.08 18.32 2.21
C ARG A 102 -3.79 19.74 1.70
N GLY A 103 -4.57 20.19 0.73
CA GLY A 103 -4.53 21.54 0.17
C GLY A 103 -5.94 22.08 0.03
#